data_AF-A0A841EPR8-F1
#
_entry.id   AF-A0A841EPR8-F1
#
_cell.length_a   1.000
_cell.length_b   1.000
_cell.length_c   1.000
_cell.angle_alpha   90.00
_cell.angle_beta   90.00
_cell.angle_gamma   90.00
#
_symmetry.space_group_name_H-M   'P 1'
#
loop_
_entity.id
_entity.type
_entity.pdbx_description
1 polymer ?
#
loop_
_entity_poly.entity_id
_entity_poly.type
_entity_poly.pdbx_seq_one_letter_code
_entity_poly.pdbx_strand_id
1 'polypeptide(L)'
;MKKALLFIIFNLFAYPSLLACPVCESRQPKFLRGITHGAGPESNWDWIIVSSIALITLFTLIYSVKYLLKPESVESMPIKNLFLE
;
A
#
# COMPACT_ATOMS: atom_id res chain seq x y z
N MET A 1 -5.74 -20.47 14.91
CA MET A 1 -5.78 -21.11 13.58
C MET A 1 -7.05 -20.78 12.80
N LYS A 2 -8.27 -21.06 13.29
CA LYS A 2 -9.53 -20.75 12.57
C LYS A 2 -9.66 -19.28 12.12
N LYS A 3 -9.25 -18.32 12.97
CA LYS A 3 -9.25 -16.87 12.64
C LYS A 3 -8.27 -16.50 11.53
N ALA A 4 -7.06 -17.09 11.54
CA ALA A 4 -6.08 -16.89 10.48
C ALA A 4 -6.53 -17.51 9.15
N LEU A 5 -7.17 -18.68 9.20
CA LEU A 5 -7.77 -19.32 8.04
C LEU A 5 -8.89 -18.45 7.44
N LEU A 6 -9.80 -17.92 8.27
CA LEU A 6 -10.84 -16.99 7.84
C LEU A 6 -10.26 -15.71 7.23
N PHE A 7 -9.18 -15.18 7.81
CA PHE A 7 -8.49 -14.01 7.27
C PHE A 7 -7.87 -14.30 5.90
N ILE A 8 -7.23 -15.45 5.72
CA ILE A 8 -6.66 -15.87 4.42
C ILE A 8 -7.76 -16.05 3.38
N ILE A 9 -8.86 -16.71 3.74
CA ILE A 9 -10.01 -16.92 2.85
C ILE A 9 -10.61 -15.58 2.43
N PHE A 10 -10.81 -14.65 3.38
CA PHE A 10 -11.31 -13.30 3.08
C PHE A 10 -10.41 -12.55 2.10
N ASN A 11 -9.09 -12.59 2.30
CA ASN A 11 -8.14 -11.96 1.37
C ASN A 11 -8.17 -12.61 -0.03
N LEU A 12 -8.36 -13.92 -0.12
CA LEU A 12 -8.45 -14.64 -1.39
C LEU A 12 -9.70 -14.22 -2.18
N PHE A 13 -10.84 -14.03 -1.51
CA PHE A 13 -12.07 -13.55 -2.12
C PHE A 13 -12.05 -12.05 -2.45
N ALA A 14 -11.22 -11.25 -1.79
CA ALA A 14 -11.02 -9.82 -2.09
C ALA A 14 -10.04 -9.58 -3.25
N TYR A 15 -9.29 -10.59 -3.68
CA TYR A 15 -8.30 -10.46 -4.75
C TYR A 15 -8.87 -10.07 -6.13
N PRO A 16 -10.03 -10.60 -6.60
CA PRO A 16 -10.55 -10.28 -7.93
C PRO A 16 -10.91 -8.80 -8.11
N SER A 17 -11.27 -8.09 -7.04
CA SER A 17 -11.53 -6.64 -7.10
C SER A 17 -10.28 -5.79 -7.31
N LEU A 18 -9.08 -6.39 -7.22
CA LEU A 18 -7.81 -5.71 -7.49
C LEU A 18 -7.44 -5.75 -8.98
N LEU A 19 -8.07 -6.64 -9.76
CA LEU A 19 -7.79 -6.77 -11.19
C LEU A 19 -8.58 -5.73 -11.99
N ALA A 20 -7.97 -5.21 -13.06
CA ALA A 20 -8.66 -4.32 -13.99
C ALA A 20 -9.81 -5.08 -14.68
N CYS A 21 -10.98 -4.44 -14.82
CA CYS A 21 -11.96 -4.94 -15.77
C CYS A 21 -11.46 -4.71 -17.21
N PRO A 22 -11.96 -5.45 -18.23
CA PRO A 22 -11.48 -5.33 -19.60
C PRO A 22 -11.52 -3.89 -20.16
N VAL A 23 -12.51 -3.11 -19.71
CA VAL A 23 -12.65 -1.70 -20.09
C VAL A 23 -11.51 -0.86 -19.52
N CYS A 24 -11.23 -0.98 -18.22
CA CYS A 24 -10.12 -0.26 -17.58
C CYS A 24 -8.76 -0.69 -18.16
N GLU A 25 -8.56 -1.98 -18.39
CA GLU A 25 -7.32 -2.51 -18.97
C GLU A 25 -7.03 -1.94 -20.36
N SER A 26 -8.05 -1.82 -21.22
CA SER A 26 -7.89 -1.25 -22.56
C SER A 26 -7.41 0.22 -22.55
N ARG A 27 -7.83 0.98 -21.53
CA ARG A 27 -7.50 2.40 -21.33
C ARG A 27 -6.22 2.63 -20.54
N GLN A 28 -5.63 1.58 -19.99
CA GLN A 28 -4.38 1.69 -19.26
C GLN A 28 -3.18 1.81 -20.21
N PRO A 29 -2.15 2.57 -19.81
CA PRO A 29 -0.84 2.57 -20.46
C PRO A 29 -0.30 1.13 -20.54
N LYS A 30 0.41 0.79 -21.63
CA LYS A 30 0.86 -0.59 -21.93
C LYS A 30 1.52 -1.31 -20.76
N PHE A 31 2.28 -0.60 -19.93
CA PHE A 31 3.03 -1.17 -18.81
C PHE A 31 2.25 -1.27 -17.50
N LEU A 32 1.09 -0.62 -17.39
CA LEU A 32 0.20 -0.71 -16.21
C LEU A 32 -0.96 -1.69 -16.41
N ARG A 33 -1.16 -2.19 -17.64
CA ARG A 33 -2.23 -3.15 -17.98
C ARG A 33 -2.16 -4.40 -17.12
N GLY A 34 -3.28 -4.73 -16.48
CA GLY A 34 -3.41 -5.91 -15.62
C GLY A 34 -2.75 -5.78 -14.25
N ILE A 35 -2.14 -4.63 -13.93
CA ILE A 35 -1.47 -4.39 -12.63
C ILE A 35 -2.34 -3.54 -11.71
N THR A 36 -2.95 -2.49 -12.26
CA THR A 36 -3.77 -1.55 -11.50
C THR A 36 -5.24 -1.71 -11.83
N HIS A 37 -6.15 -1.49 -10.90
CA HIS A 37 -7.56 -1.27 -11.22
C HIS A 37 -7.80 0.22 -11.59
N GLY A 38 -8.75 0.51 -12.47
CA GLY A 38 -9.10 1.89 -12.86
C GLY A 38 -8.35 2.44 -14.08
N ALA A 39 -8.57 3.71 -14.41
CA ALA A 39 -7.83 4.37 -15.49
C ALA A 39 -6.40 4.68 -15.04
N GLY A 40 -5.43 4.55 -15.95
CA GLY A 40 -4.06 4.98 -15.70
C GLY A 40 -3.89 6.49 -15.93
N PRO A 41 -2.67 7.02 -15.75
CA PRO A 41 -2.33 8.40 -16.08
C PRO A 41 -2.69 8.73 -17.53
N GLU A 42 -3.46 9.80 -17.76
CA GLU A 42 -3.91 10.20 -19.09
C GLU A 42 -2.97 11.26 -19.71
N SER A 43 -2.35 12.08 -18.87
CA SER A 43 -1.46 13.17 -19.28
C SER A 43 -0.02 13.02 -18.78
N ASN A 44 0.93 13.77 -19.36
CA ASN A 44 2.31 13.82 -18.87
C ASN A 44 2.42 14.38 -17.44
N TRP A 45 1.51 15.26 -17.04
CA TRP A 45 1.48 15.81 -15.68
C TRP A 45 1.05 14.75 -14.66
N ASP A 46 0.12 13.88 -15.05
CA ASP A 46 -0.34 12.77 -14.20
C ASP A 46 0.82 11.84 -13.88
N TRP A 47 1.72 11.60 -14.83
CA TRP A 47 2.94 10.81 -14.61
C TRP A 47 3.89 11.43 -13.58
N ILE A 48 4.04 12.76 -13.58
CA ILE A 48 4.87 13.45 -12.60
C ILE A 48 4.26 13.30 -11.20
N ILE A 49 2.94 13.48 -11.08
CA ILE A 49 2.22 13.36 -9.81
C ILE A 49 2.32 11.93 -9.27
N VAL A 50 1.96 10.94 -10.08
CA VAL A 50 1.98 9.52 -9.67
C VAL A 50 3.39 9.08 -9.28
N SER A 51 4.41 9.48 -10.04
CA SER A 51 5.81 9.14 -9.71
C SER A 51 6.26 9.79 -8.40
N SER A 52 5.87 11.05 -8.16
CA SER A 52 6.22 11.76 -6.92
C SER A 52 5.56 11.13 -5.71
N ILE A 53 4.27 10.78 -5.81
CA ILE A 53 3.55 10.09 -4.73
C ILE A 53 4.15 8.73 -4.48
N ALA A 54 4.41 7.93 -5.52
CA ALA A 54 5.03 6.61 -5.38
C ALA A 54 6.38 6.68 -4.67
N LEU A 55 7.21 7.69 -4.99
CA LEU A 55 8.49 7.91 -4.34
C LEU A 55 8.32 8.24 -2.85
N ILE A 56 7.44 9.19 -2.50
CA ILE A 56 7.17 9.57 -1.11
C ILE A 56 6.63 8.37 -0.34
N THR A 57 5.67 7.63 -0.89
CA THR A 57 5.10 6.43 -0.26
C THR A 57 6.16 5.36 -0.03
N LEU A 58 7.09 5.15 -0.97
CA LEU A 58 8.17 4.20 -0.78
C LEU A 58 9.10 4.63 0.37
N PHE A 59 9.46 5.91 0.43
CA PHE A 59 10.24 6.44 1.55
C PHE A 59 9.51 6.25 2.88
N THR A 60 8.23 6.65 2.97
CA THR A 60 7.47 6.51 4.22
C THR A 60 7.30 5.06 4.62
N LEU A 61 7.09 4.15 3.67
CA LEU A 61 7.02 2.71 3.93
C LEU A 61 8.34 2.17 4.49
N ILE A 62 9.48 2.54 3.89
CA ILE A 62 10.81 2.12 4.36
C ILE A 62 11.03 2.59 5.80
N TYR A 63 10.77 3.86 6.10
CA TYR A 63 10.95 4.38 7.46
C TYR A 63 9.95 3.78 8.45
N SER A 64 8.69 3.57 8.04
CA SER A 64 7.68 2.90 8.85
C SER A 64 8.15 1.49 9.25
N VAL A 65 8.60 0.69 8.29
CA VAL A 65 9.16 -0.65 8.55
C VAL A 65 10.43 -0.57 9.41
N LYS A 66 11.34 0.38 9.13
CA LYS A 66 12.56 0.59 9.92
C LYS A 66 12.25 0.82 11.39
N TYR A 67 11.31 1.72 11.70
CA TYR A 67 10.95 2.05 13.07
C TYR A 67 10.11 0.97 13.76
N LEU A 68 9.36 0.16 13.00
CA LEU A 68 8.67 -1.02 13.53
C LEU A 68 9.65 -2.14 13.91
N LEU A 69 10.65 -2.40 13.08
CA LEU A 69 11.62 -3.50 13.31
C LEU A 69 12.71 -3.13 14.32
N LYS A 70 13.18 -1.88 14.27
CA LYS A 70 14.22 -1.36 15.15
C LYS A 70 13.75 -0.03 15.73
N PRO A 71 12.84 -0.05 16.72
CA PRO A 71 12.53 1.15 17.48
C PRO A 71 13.82 1.62 18.13
N GLU A 72 14.16 2.90 17.98
CA GLU A 72 15.23 3.50 18.77
C GLU A 72 14.89 3.35 20.26
N SER A 73 15.88 2.98 21.07
CA SER A 73 15.70 2.58 22.46
C SER A 73 14.91 3.62 23.24
N VAL A 74 13.82 3.17 23.86
CA VAL A 74 12.89 3.91 24.74
C VAL A 74 13.55 4.22 26.09
N GLU A 75 14.77 4.75 26.11
CA GLU A 75 15.38 5.28 27.34
C GLU A 75 15.11 6.78 27.54
N SER A 76 14.62 7.47 26.50
CA SER A 76 14.34 8.92 26.54
C SER A 76 12.88 9.32 26.26
N MET A 77 11.97 8.38 26.03
CA MET A 77 10.57 8.68 25.68
C MET A 77 9.59 8.33 26.83
N PRO A 78 8.92 9.32 27.46
CA PRO A 78 7.98 9.11 28.57
C PRO A 78 6.67 8.38 28.20
N ILE A 79 6.44 8.07 26.92
CA ILE A 79 5.14 7.62 26.40
C ILE A 79 4.79 6.18 26.83
N LYS A 80 5.75 5.42 27.39
CA LYS A 80 5.52 4.04 27.84
C LYS A 80 4.46 3.91 28.94
N ASN A 81 4.08 5.01 29.61
CA ASN A 81 3.09 5.01 30.69
C ASN A 81 1.69 5.53 30.30
N LEU A 82 1.45 5.95 29.05
CA LEU A 82 0.17 6.57 28.68
C LEU A 82 -1.01 5.58 28.54
N PHE A 83 -0.73 4.27 28.49
CA PHE A 83 -1.74 3.23 28.24
C PHE A 83 -1.90 2.21 29.39
N LEU A 84 -1.41 2.55 30.60
CA LEU A 84 -1.50 1.67 31.78
C LEU A 84 -2.41 2.22 32.90
N GLU A 85 -3.38 3.07 32.56
CA GLU A 85 -4.41 3.56 33.50
C GLU A 85 -5.83 3.11 33.07
#